data_AF-A0A9W7H2E1-F1
#
_entry.id   AF-A0A9W7H2E1-F1
#
_cell.length_a   1.000
_cell.length_b   1.000
_cell.length_c   1.000
_cell.angle_alpha   90.00
_cell.angle_beta   90.00
_cell.angle_gamma   90.00
#
_symmetry.space_group_name_H-M   'P 1'
#
loop_
_entity.id
_entity.type
_entity.pdbx_description
1 polymer ?
#
loop_
_entity_poly.entity_id
_entity_poly.type
_entity_poly.pdbx_seq_one_letter_code
_entity_poly.pdbx_strand_id
1 'polypeptide(L)'
;MKDGGLENKNELENSKKQSKPYKFYRKSDDFALAIAKVVVAQVCESVGFQSFQHSALETLSDVTARYICTLGKTSNFNANLAGRLESNVFDIIQGLEELESGLGFVGASDVNRCLAHSGVVKDIVHFVGDAADVPFAYDVSRFPVVKERKGMGSFWEKREEPHGDIPCWLSAFPDPETYAAQSTARNETMSVSNGVKTGLVRIERKIER
;
A
#
# COMPACT_ATOMS: atom_id res chain seq x y z
N MET A 1 -54.93 20.97 13.87
CA MET A 1 -54.15 19.87 13.25
C MET A 1 -52.80 20.49 12.88
N LYS A 2 -51.76 20.27 13.70
CA LYS A 2 -50.71 19.24 13.50
C LYS A 2 -49.94 19.48 12.20
N ASP A 3 -48.63 19.41 12.07
CA ASP A 3 -47.43 19.34 12.92
C ASP A 3 -46.28 19.29 11.88
N GLY A 4 -45.05 19.66 12.25
CA GLY A 4 -43.85 19.28 11.49
C GLY A 4 -43.26 20.39 10.60
N GLY A 5 -41.98 20.72 10.64
CA GLY A 5 -40.87 20.10 11.36
C GLY A 5 -39.77 21.14 11.60
N LEU A 6 -39.32 21.20 12.85
CA LEU A 6 -38.10 21.89 13.24
C LEU A 6 -36.96 20.89 12.97
N GLU A 7 -36.18 21.11 11.92
CA GLU A 7 -34.99 20.30 11.67
C GLU A 7 -33.88 20.70 12.65
N ASN A 8 -33.37 19.68 13.34
CA ASN A 8 -32.34 19.70 14.38
C ASN A 8 -31.06 20.41 13.93
N LYS A 9 -30.69 21.46 14.66
CA LYS A 9 -29.42 22.20 14.53
C LYS A 9 -28.26 21.63 15.36
N ASN A 10 -28.30 20.35 15.77
CA ASN A 10 -27.36 19.79 16.75
C ASN A 10 -26.65 18.49 16.31
N GLU A 11 -26.36 18.29 15.03
CA GLU A 11 -25.60 17.11 14.55
C GLU A 11 -24.33 17.46 13.73
N LEU A 12 -23.80 18.67 13.86
CA LEU A 12 -22.54 19.08 13.22
C LEU A 12 -21.34 19.20 14.19
N GLU A 13 -21.31 18.44 15.28
CA GLU A 13 -20.17 18.48 16.23
C GLU A 13 -19.66 17.12 16.70
N ASN A 14 -20.06 16.00 16.09
CA ASN A 14 -19.60 14.68 16.53
C ASN A 14 -19.07 13.77 15.40
N SER A 15 -18.10 14.27 14.65
CA SER A 15 -17.31 13.44 13.73
C SER A 15 -15.86 13.93 13.61
N LYS A 16 -15.25 14.32 14.74
CA LYS A 16 -13.79 14.41 14.90
C LYS A 16 -13.25 13.24 15.75
N LYS A 17 -13.58 12.00 15.36
CA LYS A 17 -12.76 10.86 15.73
C LYS A 17 -11.86 10.54 14.55
N GLN A 18 -10.73 11.26 14.49
CA GLN A 18 -9.60 10.89 13.65
C GLN A 18 -9.26 9.42 13.96
N SER A 19 -9.63 8.52 13.07
CA SER A 19 -8.99 7.22 13.00
C SER A 19 -7.52 7.48 12.73
N LYS A 20 -6.67 7.24 13.73
CA LYS A 20 -5.21 7.29 13.52
C LYS A 20 -4.91 6.27 12.43
N PRO A 21 -4.44 6.66 11.24
CA PRO A 21 -4.03 5.68 10.26
C PRO A 21 -2.87 4.92 10.88
N TYR A 22 -3.02 3.60 10.92
CA TYR A 22 -2.02 2.61 11.26
C TYR A 22 -0.66 3.04 10.68
N LYS A 23 0.24 3.52 11.56
CA LYS A 23 1.53 4.16 11.21
C LYS A 23 2.45 3.32 10.31
N PHE A 24 2.16 2.03 10.13
CA PHE A 24 2.98 1.10 9.37
C PHE A 24 2.79 1.22 7.85
N TYR A 25 1.57 1.49 7.36
CA TYR A 25 1.33 1.62 5.90
C TYR A 25 1.88 2.94 5.33
N ARG A 26 1.85 4.04 6.09
CA ARG A 26 2.40 5.32 5.60
C ARG A 26 3.91 5.24 5.31
N LYS A 27 4.66 4.41 6.05
CA LYS A 27 6.12 4.38 5.95
C LYS A 27 6.64 3.67 4.69
N SER A 28 5.88 2.73 4.13
CA SER A 28 6.21 2.10 2.83
C SER A 28 5.94 3.06 1.67
N ASP A 29 4.86 3.83 1.78
CA ASP A 29 4.49 4.81 0.76
C ASP A 29 5.51 5.95 0.68
N ASP A 30 6.10 6.35 1.82
CA ASP A 30 7.14 7.37 1.87
C ASP A 30 8.37 7.03 1.01
N PHE A 31 8.78 5.75 0.95
CA PHE A 31 9.93 5.32 0.14
C PHE A 31 9.61 5.37 -1.36
N ALA A 32 8.46 4.83 -1.76
CA ALA A 32 8.02 4.87 -3.16
C ALA A 32 7.80 6.31 -3.63
N LEU A 33 7.21 7.16 -2.78
CA LEU A 33 7.00 8.58 -3.06
C LEU A 33 8.33 9.35 -3.15
N ALA A 34 9.31 9.02 -2.30
CA ALA A 34 10.65 9.59 -2.42
C ALA A 34 11.32 9.22 -3.75
N ILE A 35 11.19 7.98 -4.21
CA ILE A 35 11.67 7.56 -5.54
C ILE A 35 10.94 8.33 -6.63
N ALA A 36 9.61 8.39 -6.59
CA ALA A 36 8.82 9.13 -7.56
C ALA A 36 9.26 10.60 -7.63
N LYS A 37 9.56 11.23 -6.48
CA LYS A 37 10.05 12.60 -6.40
C LYS A 37 11.42 12.79 -7.04
N VAL A 38 12.32 11.84 -6.88
CA VAL A 38 13.62 11.84 -7.59
C VAL A 38 13.40 11.72 -9.10
N VAL A 39 12.58 10.77 -9.55
CA VAL A 39 12.29 10.57 -10.98
C VAL A 39 11.68 11.83 -11.60
N VAL A 40 10.68 12.43 -10.95
CA VAL A 40 10.04 13.65 -11.45
C VAL A 40 11.03 14.81 -11.49
N ALA A 41 11.90 14.95 -10.49
CA ALA A 41 12.94 15.98 -10.52
C ALA A 41 13.92 15.80 -11.68
N GLN A 42 14.34 14.55 -11.95
CA GLN A 42 15.21 14.21 -13.09
C GLN A 42 14.56 14.52 -14.43
N VAL A 43 13.26 14.22 -14.58
CA VAL A 43 12.50 14.59 -15.79
C VAL A 43 12.38 16.11 -15.94
N CYS A 44 12.15 16.84 -14.84
CA CYS A 44 12.15 18.31 -14.90
C CYS A 44 13.52 18.86 -15.33
N GLU A 45 14.61 18.32 -14.79
CA GLU A 45 15.97 18.69 -15.19
C GLU A 45 16.23 18.38 -16.67
N SER A 46 15.82 17.21 -17.16
CA SER A 46 16.02 16.81 -18.57
C SER A 46 15.25 17.69 -19.55
N VAL A 47 14.13 18.27 -19.13
CA VAL A 47 13.35 19.27 -19.90
C VAL A 47 13.97 20.68 -19.81
N GLY A 48 14.92 20.91 -18.91
CA GLY A 48 15.67 22.16 -18.78
C GLY A 48 15.26 23.05 -17.60
N PHE A 49 14.46 22.54 -16.65
CA PHE A 49 14.13 23.28 -15.43
C PHE A 49 15.32 23.33 -14.47
N GLN A 50 15.74 24.55 -14.10
CA GLN A 50 16.85 24.77 -13.16
C GLN A 50 16.40 24.83 -11.69
N SER A 51 15.11 25.04 -11.45
CA SER A 51 14.53 25.12 -10.11
C SER A 51 13.05 24.73 -10.13
N PHE A 52 12.54 24.36 -8.97
CA PHE A 52 11.14 23.98 -8.78
C PHE A 52 10.64 24.44 -7.41
N GLN A 53 9.34 24.72 -7.32
CA GLN A 53 8.68 24.88 -6.04
C GLN A 53 8.48 23.50 -5.39
N HIS A 54 8.90 23.34 -4.14
CA HIS A 54 8.89 22.04 -3.46
C HIS A 54 7.49 21.40 -3.41
N SER A 55 6.45 22.18 -3.13
CA SER A 55 5.07 21.70 -3.10
C SER A 55 4.54 21.26 -4.46
N ALA A 56 5.00 21.90 -5.55
CA ALA A 56 4.64 21.50 -6.90
C ALA A 56 5.31 20.17 -7.27
N LEU A 57 6.60 20.02 -6.95
CA LEU A 57 7.32 18.76 -7.17
C LEU A 57 6.68 17.61 -6.41
N GLU A 58 6.32 17.80 -5.13
CA GLU A 58 5.61 16.79 -4.34
C GLU A 58 4.26 16.41 -4.93
N THR A 59 3.49 17.39 -5.38
CA THR A 59 2.19 17.16 -5.99
C THR A 59 2.34 16.38 -7.29
N LEU A 60 3.27 16.77 -8.14
CA LEU A 60 3.53 16.09 -9.42
C LEU A 60 4.00 14.65 -9.18
N SER A 61 4.81 14.42 -8.14
CA SER A 61 5.24 13.07 -7.73
C SER A 61 4.07 12.18 -7.30
N ASP A 62 3.13 12.72 -6.51
CA ASP A 62 1.91 12.01 -6.11
C ASP A 62 1.03 11.69 -7.33
N VAL A 63 0.86 12.66 -8.25
CA VAL A 63 0.11 12.46 -9.50
C VAL A 63 0.76 11.37 -10.36
N THR A 64 2.08 11.39 -10.54
CA THR A 64 2.82 10.37 -11.29
C THR A 64 2.63 8.98 -10.68
N ALA A 65 2.77 8.84 -9.36
CA ALA A 65 2.56 7.56 -8.68
C ALA A 65 1.11 7.05 -8.84
N ARG A 66 0.12 7.95 -8.72
CA ARG A 66 -1.29 7.62 -8.95
C ARG A 66 -1.58 7.21 -10.40
N TYR A 67 -0.95 7.87 -11.37
CA TYR A 67 -1.11 7.53 -12.78
C TYR A 67 -0.63 6.09 -13.04
N ILE A 68 0.59 5.73 -12.59
CA ILE A 68 1.14 4.37 -12.72
C ILE A 68 0.24 3.34 -12.02
N CYS A 69 -0.22 3.64 -10.81
CA CYS A 69 -1.13 2.77 -10.06
C CYS A 69 -2.47 2.58 -10.78
N THR A 70 -3.00 3.64 -11.37
CA THR A 70 -4.27 3.58 -12.11
C THR A 70 -4.10 2.78 -13.39
N LEU A 71 -3.02 2.99 -14.15
CA LEU A 71 -2.68 2.19 -15.32
C LEU A 71 -2.61 0.69 -14.96
N GLY A 72 -1.88 0.33 -13.90
CA GLY A 72 -1.79 -1.07 -13.46
C GLY A 72 -3.15 -1.69 -13.09
N LYS A 73 -4.04 -0.92 -12.44
CA LYS A 73 -5.40 -1.36 -12.12
C LYS A 73 -6.23 -1.58 -13.38
N THR A 74 -6.19 -0.64 -14.32
CA THR A 74 -6.90 -0.73 -15.60
C THR A 74 -6.42 -1.93 -16.41
N SER A 75 -5.10 -2.13 -16.51
CA SER A 75 -4.53 -3.27 -17.22
C SER A 75 -4.86 -4.60 -16.57
N ASN A 76 -4.88 -4.68 -15.24
CA ASN A 76 -5.33 -5.89 -14.54
C ASN A 76 -6.83 -6.15 -14.76
N PHE A 77 -7.65 -5.11 -14.72
CA PHE A 77 -9.07 -5.21 -15.01
C PHE A 77 -9.32 -5.76 -16.43
N ASN A 78 -8.59 -5.25 -17.43
CA ASN A 78 -8.67 -5.73 -18.81
C ASN A 78 -8.23 -7.19 -18.95
N ALA A 79 -7.17 -7.61 -18.26
CA ALA A 79 -6.77 -9.01 -18.20
C ALA A 79 -7.86 -9.90 -17.60
N ASN A 80 -8.50 -9.46 -16.52
CA ASN A 80 -9.59 -10.18 -15.86
C ASN A 80 -10.83 -10.29 -16.77
N LEU A 81 -11.16 -9.24 -17.53
CA LEU A 81 -12.24 -9.28 -18.52
C LEU A 81 -11.97 -10.32 -19.62
N ALA A 82 -10.70 -10.53 -19.96
CA ALA A 82 -10.26 -11.59 -20.88
C ALA A 82 -10.13 -12.98 -20.21
N GLY A 83 -10.53 -13.12 -18.93
CA GLY A 83 -10.45 -14.37 -18.18
C GLY A 83 -9.03 -14.75 -17.73
N ARG A 84 -8.07 -13.83 -17.78
CA ARG A 84 -6.68 -14.03 -17.36
C ARG A 84 -6.44 -13.42 -15.99
N LEU A 85 -5.58 -14.04 -15.19
CA LEU A 85 -5.13 -13.50 -13.89
C LEU A 85 -3.98 -12.51 -14.04
N GLU A 86 -3.14 -12.69 -15.07
CA GLU A 86 -1.96 -11.87 -15.31
C GLU A 86 -2.15 -10.95 -16.50
N SER A 87 -1.71 -9.71 -16.32
CA SER A 87 -1.70 -8.68 -17.34
C SER A 87 -0.53 -8.89 -18.30
N ASN A 88 -0.76 -8.69 -19.60
CA ASN A 88 0.26 -8.72 -20.63
C ASN A 88 0.45 -7.31 -21.25
N VAL A 89 1.36 -7.20 -22.22
CA VAL A 89 1.65 -5.92 -22.88
C VAL A 89 0.44 -5.30 -23.56
N PHE A 90 -0.48 -6.09 -24.12
CA PHE A 90 -1.68 -5.57 -24.79
C PHE A 90 -2.67 -4.96 -23.81
N ASP A 91 -2.80 -5.51 -22.61
CA ASP A 91 -3.63 -4.92 -21.55
C ASP A 91 -3.05 -3.57 -21.06
N ILE A 92 -1.72 -3.44 -21.07
CA ILE A 92 -1.03 -2.19 -20.74
C ILE A 92 -1.28 -1.16 -21.84
N ILE A 93 -1.11 -1.52 -23.11
CA ILE A 93 -1.38 -0.63 -24.25
C ILE A 93 -2.84 -0.20 -24.23
N GLN A 94 -3.78 -1.13 -24.00
CA GLN A 94 -5.19 -0.81 -23.91
C GLN A 94 -5.48 0.13 -22.73
N GLY A 95 -4.86 -0.09 -21.57
CA GLY A 95 -5.01 0.77 -20.40
C GLY A 95 -4.47 2.19 -20.63
N LEU A 96 -3.38 2.34 -21.40
CA LEU A 96 -2.86 3.65 -21.79
C LEU A 96 -3.87 4.41 -22.67
N GLU A 97 -4.43 3.74 -23.69
CA GLU A 97 -5.43 4.36 -24.56
C GLU A 97 -6.70 4.77 -23.81
N GLU A 98 -7.16 3.97 -22.84
CA GLU A 98 -8.32 4.29 -22.00
C GLU A 98 -8.06 5.53 -21.13
N LEU A 99 -6.88 5.64 -20.53
CA LEU A 99 -6.52 6.81 -19.72
C LEU A 99 -6.36 8.08 -20.56
N GLU A 100 -5.90 7.95 -21.80
CA GLU A 100 -5.71 9.07 -22.73
C GLU A 100 -6.92 9.39 -23.61
N SER A 101 -7.98 8.58 -23.54
CA SER A 101 -9.19 8.75 -24.36
C SER A 101 -9.83 10.14 -24.20
N GLY A 102 -9.73 10.75 -23.02
CA GLY A 102 -10.25 12.10 -22.76
C GLY A 102 -9.36 13.23 -23.28
N LEU A 103 -8.06 12.97 -23.50
CA LEU A 103 -7.10 13.94 -24.03
C LEU A 103 -7.03 13.88 -25.56
N GLY A 104 -7.34 12.72 -26.13
CA GLY A 104 -7.22 12.44 -27.55
C GLY A 104 -5.79 12.10 -27.94
N PHE A 105 -5.63 11.12 -28.81
CA PHE A 105 -4.34 10.69 -29.34
C PHE A 105 -4.46 10.34 -30.83
N VAL A 106 -3.32 10.26 -31.52
CA VAL A 106 -3.29 10.02 -32.98
C VAL A 106 -3.90 8.65 -33.29
N GLY A 107 -4.92 8.64 -34.16
CA GLY A 107 -5.60 7.41 -34.56
C GLY A 107 -6.69 6.94 -33.59
N ALA A 108 -7.03 7.70 -32.55
CA ALA A 108 -8.07 7.32 -31.57
C ALA A 108 -9.44 7.04 -32.20
N SER A 109 -9.75 7.63 -33.37
CA SER A 109 -11.00 7.40 -34.10
C SER A 109 -11.10 6.03 -34.77
N ASP A 110 -9.98 5.35 -35.00
CA ASP A 110 -9.95 4.05 -35.67
C ASP A 110 -10.09 2.90 -34.67
N VAL A 111 -11.31 2.42 -34.47
CA VAL A 111 -11.63 1.37 -33.49
C VAL A 111 -11.18 -0.03 -33.93
N ASN A 112 -10.87 -0.24 -35.22
CA ASN A 112 -10.56 -1.57 -35.77
C ASN A 112 -9.05 -1.80 -35.96
N ARG A 113 -8.20 -0.97 -35.34
CA ARG A 113 -6.75 -1.08 -35.47
C ARG A 113 -6.15 -2.12 -34.51
N CYS A 114 -4.98 -2.63 -34.89
CA CYS A 114 -4.16 -3.43 -33.99
C CYS A 114 -3.56 -2.54 -32.88
N LEU A 115 -3.61 -2.97 -31.63
CA LEU A 115 -3.02 -2.26 -30.48
C LEU A 115 -1.51 -1.99 -30.65
N ALA A 116 -0.79 -2.84 -31.37
CA ALA A 116 0.62 -2.59 -31.70
C ALA A 116 0.85 -1.31 -32.55
N HIS A 117 -0.20 -0.81 -33.22
CA HIS A 117 -0.18 0.42 -34.00
C HIS A 117 -0.82 1.61 -33.27
N SER A 118 -1.06 1.49 -31.96
CA SER A 118 -1.55 2.56 -31.10
C SER A 118 -0.74 3.85 -31.29
N GLY A 119 -1.44 4.99 -31.36
CA GLY A 119 -0.78 6.31 -31.40
C GLY A 119 0.09 6.55 -30.18
N VAL A 120 -0.43 6.20 -28.99
CA VAL A 120 0.30 6.34 -27.72
C VAL A 120 1.62 5.58 -27.74
N VAL A 121 1.60 4.34 -28.27
CA VAL A 121 2.82 3.53 -28.40
C VAL A 121 3.81 4.16 -29.36
N LYS A 122 3.35 4.72 -30.48
CA LYS A 122 4.22 5.43 -31.43
C LYS A 122 4.86 6.66 -30.80
N ASP A 123 4.09 7.41 -30.02
CA ASP A 123 4.58 8.59 -29.31
C ASP A 123 5.63 8.20 -28.25
N ILE A 124 5.42 7.10 -27.52
CA ILE A 124 6.42 6.54 -26.59
C ILE A 124 7.70 6.12 -27.34
N VAL A 125 7.58 5.40 -28.47
CA VAL A 125 8.74 4.98 -29.27
C VAL A 125 9.52 6.18 -29.79
N HIS A 126 8.83 7.21 -30.27
CA HIS A 126 9.44 8.46 -30.69
C HIS A 126 10.15 9.16 -29.53
N PHE A 127 9.47 9.29 -28.38
CA PHE A 127 10.06 9.90 -27.19
C PHE A 127 11.31 9.15 -26.73
N VAL A 128 11.29 7.82 -26.67
CA VAL A 128 12.46 7.01 -26.28
C VAL A 128 13.60 7.12 -27.30
N GLY A 129 13.28 7.32 -28.59
CA GLY A 129 14.28 7.55 -29.64
C GLY A 129 14.99 8.90 -29.53
N ASP A 130 14.28 9.94 -29.07
CA ASP A 130 14.78 11.31 -29.01
C ASP A 130 15.30 11.73 -27.63
N ALA A 131 14.76 11.14 -26.56
CA ALA A 131 15.08 11.53 -25.19
C ALA A 131 16.50 11.08 -24.81
N ALA A 132 17.24 11.99 -24.16
CA ALA A 132 18.47 11.60 -23.50
C ALA A 132 18.16 10.63 -22.35
N ASP A 133 18.89 9.51 -22.29
CA ASP A 133 18.76 8.57 -21.17
C ASP A 133 19.28 9.24 -19.89
N VAL A 134 18.40 9.35 -18.88
CA VAL A 134 18.72 9.94 -17.58
C VAL A 134 18.64 8.84 -16.52
N PRO A 135 19.73 8.09 -16.29
CA PRO A 135 19.74 7.04 -15.29
C PRO A 135 19.63 7.61 -13.88
N PHE A 136 19.22 6.78 -12.92
CA PHE A 136 19.39 7.12 -11.51
C PHE A 136 20.87 7.31 -11.19
N ALA A 137 21.20 8.34 -10.43
CA ALA A 137 22.57 8.57 -9.97
C ALA A 137 23.11 7.42 -9.09
N TYR A 138 22.20 6.66 -8.44
CA TYR A 138 22.51 5.51 -7.60
C TYR A 138 21.49 4.39 -7.81
N ASP A 139 21.92 3.16 -7.61
CA ASP A 139 21.02 2.00 -7.62
C ASP A 139 19.92 2.15 -6.56
N VAL A 140 18.68 1.93 -6.98
CA VAL A 140 17.54 1.92 -6.06
C VAL A 140 17.63 0.70 -5.16
N SER A 141 17.69 0.94 -3.84
CA SER A 141 17.72 -0.12 -2.85
C SER A 141 16.47 -1.01 -2.94
N ARG A 142 16.65 -2.34 -2.91
CA ARG A 142 15.53 -3.29 -2.91
C ARG A 142 14.73 -3.13 -1.62
N PHE A 143 13.41 -2.95 -1.75
CA PHE A 143 12.49 -2.93 -0.62
C PHE A 143 12.16 -4.37 -0.17
N PRO A 144 12.01 -4.65 1.14
CA PRO A 144 12.22 -3.74 2.27
C PRO A 144 13.70 -3.43 2.49
N VAL A 145 14.01 -2.16 2.76
CA VAL A 145 15.37 -1.71 3.09
C VAL A 145 15.77 -2.31 4.44
N VAL A 146 16.49 -3.42 4.41
CA VAL A 146 16.98 -4.10 5.61
C VAL A 146 18.14 -3.29 6.17
N LYS A 147 17.88 -2.45 7.17
CA LYS A 147 18.93 -1.65 7.84
C LYS A 147 19.81 -2.50 8.75
N GLU A 148 19.23 -3.53 9.37
CA GLU A 148 19.91 -4.59 10.12
C GLU A 148 18.83 -5.64 10.43
N ARG A 149 19.00 -6.89 9.98
CA ARG A 149 18.20 -8.00 10.49
C ARG A 149 18.83 -8.41 11.81
N LYS A 150 18.38 -7.84 12.93
CA LYS A 150 18.59 -8.48 14.23
C LYS A 150 17.71 -9.72 14.25
N GLY A 151 18.26 -10.84 13.79
CA GLY A 151 17.58 -12.12 13.83
C GLY A 151 17.17 -12.41 15.27
N MET A 152 15.91 -12.80 15.48
CA MET A 152 15.55 -13.49 16.71
C MET A 152 16.32 -14.81 16.65
N GLY A 153 17.41 -14.90 17.42
CA GLY A 153 18.28 -16.07 17.42
C GLY A 153 17.46 -17.34 17.54
N SER A 154 17.87 -18.40 16.84
CA SER A 154 17.24 -19.71 16.95
C SER A 154 17.32 -20.24 18.38
N PHE A 155 16.49 -21.24 18.70
CA PHE A 155 16.61 -21.95 19.98
C PHE A 155 18.05 -22.48 20.21
N TRP A 156 18.74 -22.92 19.14
CA TRP A 156 20.17 -23.26 19.19
C TRP A 156 21.08 -22.11 19.62
N GLU A 157 20.92 -20.95 18.99
CA GLU A 157 21.76 -19.77 19.25
C GLU A 157 21.49 -19.20 20.66
N LYS A 158 20.25 -19.27 21.13
CA LYS A 158 19.87 -18.86 22.48
C LYS A 158 20.13 -19.92 23.56
N ARG A 159 20.49 -21.16 23.17
CA ARG A 159 20.58 -22.32 24.09
C ARG A 159 19.31 -22.50 24.94
N GLU A 160 18.16 -22.21 24.35
CA GLU A 160 16.85 -22.45 24.95
C GLU A 160 16.31 -23.79 24.44
N GLU A 161 15.73 -24.59 25.32
CA GLU A 161 15.06 -25.82 24.89
C GLU A 161 13.69 -25.48 24.27
N PRO A 162 13.45 -25.85 23.00
CA PRO A 162 12.14 -25.67 22.40
C PRO A 162 11.09 -26.51 23.15
N HIS A 163 9.92 -25.94 23.41
CA HIS A 163 8.82 -26.65 24.07
C HIS A 163 8.11 -27.59 23.09
N GLY A 164 8.02 -28.88 23.43
CA GLY A 164 7.30 -29.88 22.64
C GLY A 164 7.97 -30.22 21.32
N ASP A 165 7.18 -30.40 20.25
CA ASP A 165 7.65 -30.81 18.91
C ASP A 165 8.21 -29.64 18.08
N ILE A 166 8.60 -28.53 18.71
CA ILE A 166 9.11 -27.36 18.00
C ILE A 166 10.56 -27.64 17.59
N PRO A 167 10.91 -27.52 16.29
CA PRO A 167 12.28 -27.74 15.86
C PRO A 167 13.24 -26.68 16.39
N CYS A 168 14.39 -27.12 16.87
CA CYS A 168 15.45 -26.28 17.43
C CYS A 168 16.05 -25.25 16.45
N TRP A 169 15.92 -25.47 15.13
CA TRP A 169 16.35 -24.53 14.09
C TRP A 169 15.40 -23.33 13.90
N LEU A 170 14.22 -23.35 14.54
CA LEU A 170 13.28 -22.24 14.50
C LEU A 170 13.76 -21.07 15.38
N SER A 171 13.35 -19.84 15.06
CA SER A 171 13.53 -18.68 15.93
C SER A 171 12.95 -18.94 17.32
N ALA A 172 13.73 -18.61 18.36
CA ALA A 172 13.27 -18.72 19.73
C ALA A 172 12.09 -17.76 20.01
N PHE A 173 11.31 -18.07 21.03
CA PHE A 173 10.22 -17.19 21.45
C PHE A 173 10.79 -15.83 21.93
N PRO A 174 10.02 -14.73 21.77
CA PRO A 174 10.38 -13.44 22.37
C PRO A 174 10.34 -13.54 23.90
N ASP A 175 11.23 -12.81 24.58
CA ASP A 175 11.30 -12.83 26.04
C ASP A 175 9.98 -12.35 26.66
N PRO A 176 9.51 -12.93 27.80
CA PRO A 176 8.25 -12.54 28.45
C PRO A 176 8.13 -11.03 28.74
N GLU A 177 9.25 -10.36 29.02
CA GLU A 177 9.31 -8.90 29.26
C GLU A 177 8.95 -8.08 28.01
N THR A 178 9.18 -8.64 26.81
CA THR A 178 8.76 -8.06 25.52
C THR A 178 7.24 -7.90 25.44
N TYR A 179 6.50 -8.80 26.07
CA TYR A 179 5.03 -8.76 26.15
C TYR A 179 4.52 -7.87 27.29
N ALA A 180 5.26 -7.78 28.40
CA ALA A 180 4.89 -6.96 29.56
C ALA A 180 4.84 -5.45 29.24
N ALA A 181 5.72 -4.97 28.37
CA ALA A 181 5.71 -3.57 27.93
C ALA A 181 4.47 -3.17 27.10
N GLN A 182 3.75 -4.15 26.51
CA GLN A 182 2.51 -3.88 25.76
C GLN A 182 1.26 -3.89 26.65
N SER A 183 1.30 -4.56 27.80
CA SER A 183 0.14 -4.69 28.69
C SER A 183 -0.01 -3.50 29.66
N THR A 184 1.06 -2.77 29.95
CA THR A 184 1.03 -1.59 30.84
C THR A 184 0.28 -0.39 30.26
N ALA A 185 -0.11 -0.41 28.99
CA ALA A 185 -0.97 0.62 28.39
C ALA A 185 -2.48 0.40 28.66
N ARG A 186 -2.89 -0.67 29.37
CA ARG A 186 -4.34 -0.98 29.56
C ARG A 186 -4.78 -1.19 31.00
N ASN A 187 -4.01 -0.74 31.99
CA ASN A 187 -4.40 -0.94 33.38
C ASN A 187 -4.41 0.39 34.14
N GLU A 188 -5.22 1.35 33.69
CA GLU A 188 -5.74 2.38 34.58
C GLU A 188 -7.03 1.88 35.24
N THR A 189 -7.00 1.85 36.57
CA THR A 189 -8.13 1.76 37.52
C THR A 189 -9.01 0.50 37.49
N MET A 190 -8.93 -0.30 38.56
CA MET A 190 -10.05 -0.48 39.50
C MET A 190 -9.58 -1.38 40.65
N SER A 191 -9.18 -0.72 41.73
CA SER A 191 -9.06 -1.32 43.05
C SER A 191 -10.47 -1.54 43.63
N VAL A 192 -11.00 -2.76 43.62
CA VAL A 192 -12.06 -3.16 44.57
C VAL A 192 -11.97 -4.66 44.91
N SER A 193 -11.50 -4.91 46.13
CA SER A 193 -12.00 -5.85 47.16
C SER A 193 -12.87 -7.06 46.78
N ASN A 194 -12.38 -8.22 47.22
CA ASN A 194 -13.08 -9.38 47.80
C ASN A 194 -14.06 -10.24 46.97
N GLY A 195 -13.58 -11.46 46.67
CA GLY A 195 -14.17 -12.73 47.11
C GLY A 195 -15.54 -13.14 46.54
N VAL A 196 -15.56 -14.24 45.78
CA VAL A 196 -16.44 -15.42 45.97
C VAL A 196 -16.10 -16.49 44.92
N LYS A 197 -15.97 -17.73 45.38
CA LYS A 197 -15.80 -18.96 44.59
C LYS A 197 -17.07 -19.30 43.81
N THR A 198 -16.93 -19.61 42.52
CA THR A 198 -17.73 -20.59 41.74
C THR A 198 -16.86 -20.98 40.55
N GLY A 199 -16.63 -22.23 40.14
CA GLY A 199 -17.51 -23.40 40.04
C GLY A 199 -17.39 -23.87 38.59
N LEU A 200 -16.44 -24.77 38.31
CA LEU A 200 -16.05 -25.20 36.96
C LEU A 200 -17.11 -26.16 36.38
N VAL A 201 -17.86 -25.72 35.37
CA VAL A 201 -18.88 -26.53 34.69
C VAL A 201 -18.34 -27.02 33.35
N ARG A 202 -18.12 -28.34 33.28
CA ARG A 202 -17.79 -29.13 32.09
C ARG A 202 -19.07 -29.32 31.25
N ILE A 203 -19.05 -28.90 29.99
CA ILE A 203 -20.15 -29.14 29.04
C ILE A 203 -19.75 -30.29 28.12
N GLU A 204 -20.40 -31.45 28.28
CA GLU A 204 -20.36 -32.53 27.29
C GLU A 204 -21.55 -32.37 26.33
N ARG A 205 -21.27 -32.35 25.02
CA ARG A 205 -22.31 -32.41 23.98
C ARG A 205 -22.54 -33.87 23.60
N LYS A 206 -23.77 -34.35 23.79
CA LYS A 206 -24.24 -35.63 23.27
C LYS A 206 -24.75 -35.43 21.84
N ILE A 207 -24.22 -36.19 20.89
CA ILE A 207 -24.73 -36.32 19.51
C ILE A 207 -25.66 -37.53 19.51
N GLU A 208 -26.90 -37.37 19.04
CA GLU A 208 -27.79 -38.48 18.68
C GLU A 208 -28.00 -38.50 17.16
N ARG A 209 -28.13 -39.72 16.64
CA ARG A 209 -28.09 -40.12 15.23
C ARG A 209 -29.34 -39.72 14.45
#